data_AF-A0A8J1U023-F1
#
_entry.id   AF-A0A8J1U023-F1
#
_cell.length_a   1.000
_cell.length_b   1.000
_cell.length_c   1.000
_cell.angle_alpha   90.00
_cell.angle_beta   90.00
_cell.angle_gamma   90.00
#
_symmetry.space_group_name_H-M   'P 1'
#
loop_
_entity.id
_entity.type
_entity.pdbx_description
1 polymer ?
#
loop_
_entity_poly.entity_id
_entity_poly.type
_entity_poly.pdbx_seq_one_letter_code
_entity_poly.pdbx_strand_id
1 'polypeptide(L)'
;MVLRDYIKTRIQFYYFLIIITVLLYGFCMFNTKDDNLFHLHPIKLKANIYNRSFATDQCSEVLVKSNHSIMDKLTEGEWRPKEVSQAYKKSVFKTLAKLRRRSHIKPETAKNGRCGYVPNIKFTKLCDPEGPYPCCKYAKCRNESIEDCKCHNCLDARTKLHPEFYKWTPYNITLNTFSPEDLCGILHRLQISLVYSLGDSLGRGICEGAWKIMESVQTSPADIRRKEDYNSTKNDTCDQDIFNLKGQCFFRTKMAGFEVCNTTNIYWSGLAKPEEGIPKEKAHLSEILSTSHPGNVVLVMNIGLFVQLNESRAQAIIETMLTHVQQTYKDRKFYIFYFPPYVPGLLKWKRYVRQQKPESLKFTNTMRNYVIDNNIRMTFLNPQNLAEDAASYDGTHYTQGLCETMFEIIMNYLNYSQSEDMY
;
A
#
# COMPACT_ATOMS: atom_id res chain seq x y z
N MET A 1 43.80 39.99 -8.89
CA MET A 1 43.68 40.38 -7.46
C MET A 1 42.29 40.08 -6.89
N VAL A 2 41.20 40.35 -7.61
CA VAL A 2 39.80 40.23 -7.13
C VAL A 2 39.36 38.83 -6.64
N LEU A 3 39.81 37.74 -7.27
CA LEU A 3 39.37 36.38 -6.90
C LEU A 3 39.97 35.88 -5.57
N ARG A 4 41.19 36.31 -5.24
CA ARG A 4 41.90 35.88 -4.02
C ARG A 4 41.24 36.47 -2.77
N ASP A 5 40.82 37.73 -2.86
CA ASP A 5 40.15 38.42 -1.77
C ASP A 5 38.73 37.87 -1.56
N TYR A 6 38.01 37.54 -2.65
CA TYR A 6 36.69 36.89 -2.56
C TYR A 6 36.73 35.54 -1.83
N ILE A 7 37.73 34.70 -2.14
CA ILE A 7 37.91 33.40 -1.48
C ILE A 7 38.26 33.59 0.00
N LYS A 8 39.10 34.56 0.33
CA LYS A 8 39.49 34.86 1.71
C LYS A 8 38.30 35.30 2.56
N THR A 9 37.42 36.14 2.02
CA THR A 9 36.20 36.59 2.72
C THR A 9 35.21 35.44 2.94
N ARG A 10 35.02 34.55 1.95
CA ARG A 10 34.16 33.36 2.09
C ARG A 10 34.68 32.41 3.17
N ILE A 11 35.99 32.14 3.20
CA ILE A 11 36.59 31.27 4.22
C ILE A 11 36.41 31.87 5.62
N GLN A 12 36.65 33.18 5.79
CA GLN A 12 36.43 33.86 7.06
C GLN A 12 34.97 33.79 7.52
N PHE A 13 34.02 33.92 6.60
CA PHE A 13 32.58 33.77 6.90
C PHE A 13 32.22 32.36 7.38
N TYR A 14 32.77 31.31 6.76
CA TYR A 14 32.53 29.92 7.21
C TYR A 14 33.15 29.63 8.58
N TYR A 15 34.36 30.12 8.86
CA TYR A 15 34.96 29.99 10.19
C TYR A 15 34.13 30.70 11.27
N PHE A 16 33.58 31.88 10.95
CA PHE A 16 32.70 32.61 11.86
C PHE A 16 31.40 31.84 12.17
N LEU A 17 30.77 31.23 11.17
CA LEU A 17 29.58 30.39 11.35
C LEU A 17 29.86 29.15 12.22
N ILE A 18 31.02 28.51 12.04
CA ILE A 18 31.42 27.35 12.85
C ILE A 18 31.61 27.77 14.32
N ILE A 19 32.28 28.89 14.56
CA ILE A 19 32.48 29.41 15.92
C ILE A 19 31.14 29.73 16.60
N ILE A 20 30.21 30.40 15.90
CA ILE A 20 28.86 30.66 16.43
C ILE A 20 28.13 29.35 16.76
N THR A 21 28.20 28.36 15.88
CA THR A 21 27.52 27.07 16.10
C THR A 21 28.07 26.35 17.34
N VAL A 22 29.39 26.33 17.51
CA VAL A 22 30.05 25.73 18.69
C VAL A 22 29.70 26.50 19.97
N LEU A 23 29.65 27.83 19.92
CA LEU A 23 29.26 28.66 21.07
C LEU A 23 27.79 28.45 21.45
N LEU A 24 26.88 28.36 20.47
CA LEU A 24 25.47 28.06 20.73
C LEU A 24 25.28 26.66 21.31
N TYR A 25 26.00 25.66 20.79
CA TYR A 25 25.96 24.29 21.33
C TYR A 25 26.54 24.22 22.75
N GLY A 26 27.65 24.92 22.99
CA GLY A 26 28.23 25.06 24.33
C GLY A 26 27.24 25.74 25.28
N PHE A 27 26.62 26.84 24.88
CA PHE A 27 25.63 27.56 25.70
C PHE A 27 24.42 26.68 26.06
N CYS A 28 23.91 25.88 25.11
CA CYS A 28 22.84 24.91 25.39
C CYS A 28 23.26 23.83 26.38
N MET A 29 24.52 23.37 26.33
CA MET A 29 25.04 22.35 27.26
C MET A 29 25.36 22.91 28.65
N PHE A 30 25.70 24.20 28.76
CA PHE A 30 26.04 24.85 30.03
C PHE A 30 24.85 25.50 30.76
N ASN A 31 23.74 25.76 30.06
CA ASN A 31 22.50 26.27 30.68
C ASN A 31 21.55 25.19 31.21
N THR A 32 21.88 23.91 31.08
CA THR A 32 21.23 22.85 31.85
C THR A 32 21.93 22.68 33.21
N LYS A 33 21.88 23.74 34.03
CA LYS A 33 22.07 23.63 35.48
C LYS A 33 20.69 23.52 36.13
N ASP A 34 20.13 22.32 36.06
CA ASP A 34 19.15 21.89 37.05
C ASP A 34 19.83 20.80 37.89
N ASP A 35 20.18 21.19 39.11
CA ASP A 35 20.77 20.35 40.16
C ASP A 35 19.73 19.38 40.74
N ASN A 36 19.29 18.40 39.95
CA ASN A 36 18.59 17.22 40.47
C ASN A 36 19.11 15.96 39.81
N LEU A 37 20.30 15.55 40.25
CA LEU A 37 20.95 14.31 39.88
C LEU A 37 20.77 13.26 41.00
N PHE A 38 19.99 12.22 40.68
CA PHE A 38 20.16 10.81 41.08
C PHE A 38 20.11 10.40 42.57
N HIS A 39 18.96 9.83 42.96
CA HIS A 39 18.94 8.62 43.79
C HIS A 39 18.46 7.44 42.93
N LEU A 40 19.41 6.74 42.29
CA LEU A 40 19.16 5.42 41.70
C LEU A 40 19.39 4.35 42.78
N HIS A 41 18.31 3.68 43.18
CA HIS A 41 18.40 2.40 43.88
C HIS A 41 18.87 1.29 42.92
N PRO A 42 19.77 0.39 43.35
CA PRO A 42 20.24 -0.70 42.51
C PRO A 42 19.22 -1.85 42.49
N ILE A 43 18.44 -1.96 41.42
CA ILE A 43 17.68 -3.19 41.15
C ILE A 43 18.59 -4.17 40.42
N LYS A 44 19.00 -5.22 41.14
CA LYS A 44 19.66 -6.41 40.59
C LYS A 44 18.70 -7.14 39.65
N LEU A 45 18.84 -6.96 38.34
CA LEU A 45 18.27 -7.88 37.35
C LEU A 45 19.28 -8.99 37.06
N LYS A 46 19.10 -10.13 37.72
CA LYS A 46 19.73 -11.39 37.33
C LYS A 46 19.09 -11.85 36.02
N ALA A 47 19.91 -11.98 34.98
CA ALA A 47 19.61 -12.81 33.83
C ALA A 47 19.51 -14.28 34.28
N ASN A 48 18.45 -14.97 33.85
CA ASN A 48 18.52 -16.40 33.58
C ASN A 48 17.51 -16.77 32.49
N ILE A 49 18.06 -17.28 31.40
CA ILE A 49 17.40 -17.95 30.30
C ILE A 49 17.11 -19.39 30.76
N TYR A 50 15.90 -19.92 30.55
CA TYR A 50 15.61 -21.23 29.90
C TYR A 50 14.11 -21.62 29.97
N ASN A 51 13.58 -22.00 28.81
CA ASN A 51 12.49 -22.95 28.48
C ASN A 51 11.49 -23.41 29.56
N ARG A 52 10.17 -23.30 29.28
CA ARG A 52 9.26 -24.42 28.89
C ARG A 52 7.77 -24.05 28.88
N SER A 53 7.08 -24.70 27.93
CA SER A 53 5.71 -25.26 27.93
C SER A 53 4.46 -24.38 28.04
N PHE A 54 3.64 -24.54 27.00
CA PHE A 54 2.18 -24.52 27.00
C PHE A 54 1.53 -25.26 28.19
N ALA A 55 0.56 -24.60 28.83
CA ALA A 55 -0.68 -25.11 29.44
C ALA A 55 -1.49 -23.86 29.88
N THR A 56 -2.56 -23.47 29.16
CA THR A 56 -3.98 -23.73 29.48
C THR A 56 -4.34 -23.54 30.96
N ASP A 57 -5.05 -22.44 31.26
CA ASP A 57 -6.36 -22.38 31.95
C ASP A 57 -6.68 -20.90 32.27
N GLN A 58 -7.71 -20.32 31.62
CA GLN A 58 -9.03 -19.98 32.21
C GLN A 58 -8.97 -19.20 33.53
N CYS A 59 -9.73 -18.15 33.80
CA CYS A 59 -10.67 -17.31 33.08
C CYS A 59 -10.96 -16.15 34.03
N SER A 60 -10.75 -14.91 33.60
CA SER A 60 -11.61 -13.81 34.03
C SER A 60 -11.95 -13.05 32.77
N GLU A 61 -13.03 -13.52 32.13
CA GLU A 61 -13.71 -12.86 31.02
C GLU A 61 -14.24 -11.52 31.53
N VAL A 62 -13.40 -10.49 31.45
CA VAL A 62 -13.92 -9.18 31.06
C VAL A 62 -14.22 -9.33 29.58
N LEU A 63 -15.50 -9.54 29.27
CA LEU A 63 -16.08 -9.34 27.95
C LEU A 63 -15.81 -7.87 27.54
N VAL A 64 -14.59 -7.59 27.10
CA VAL A 64 -14.34 -6.50 26.18
C VAL A 64 -15.07 -6.94 24.92
N LYS A 65 -16.32 -6.50 24.76
CA LYS A 65 -16.94 -6.41 23.44
C LYS A 65 -15.97 -5.55 22.63
N SER A 66 -15.05 -6.21 21.94
CA SER A 66 -14.12 -5.58 21.04
C SER A 66 -14.98 -5.02 19.92
N ASN A 67 -15.31 -3.73 20.00
CA ASN A 67 -16.04 -3.00 18.96
C ASN A 67 -15.10 -2.84 17.76
N HIS A 68 -14.71 -3.96 17.14
CA HIS A 68 -13.99 -3.96 15.88
C HIS A 68 -14.92 -3.31 14.87
N SER A 69 -14.41 -2.28 14.18
CA SER A 69 -15.18 -1.65 13.12
C SER A 69 -15.56 -2.69 12.06
N ILE A 70 -16.64 -2.46 11.32
CA ILE A 70 -17.02 -3.32 10.17
C ILE A 70 -15.80 -3.51 9.23
N MET A 71 -14.98 -2.47 9.08
CA MET A 71 -13.76 -2.53 8.28
C MET A 71 -12.70 -3.48 8.84
N ASP A 72 -12.47 -3.47 10.16
CA ASP A 72 -11.56 -4.44 10.79
C ASP A 72 -12.08 -5.87 10.58
N LYS A 73 -13.39 -6.10 10.76
CA LYS A 73 -13.99 -7.42 10.52
C LYS A 73 -13.83 -7.88 9.06
N LEU A 74 -13.94 -6.97 8.08
CA LEU A 74 -13.75 -7.28 6.66
C LEU A 74 -12.29 -7.56 6.29
N THR A 75 -11.33 -7.00 7.03
CA THR A 75 -9.89 -7.10 6.76
C THR A 75 -9.16 -8.12 7.66
N GLU A 76 -9.86 -8.71 8.62
CA GLU A 76 -9.41 -9.83 9.46
C GLU A 76 -10.01 -11.14 8.93
N GLY A 77 -9.15 -11.99 8.38
CA GLY A 77 -9.57 -13.20 7.68
C GLY A 77 -8.41 -14.02 7.18
N GLU A 78 -8.73 -14.94 6.28
CA GLU A 78 -7.79 -15.83 5.63
C GLU A 78 -8.09 -15.99 4.14
N TRP A 79 -7.06 -16.34 3.38
CA TRP A 79 -7.20 -16.72 1.98
C TRP A 79 -7.57 -18.19 1.87
N ARG A 80 -8.75 -18.48 1.32
CA ARG A 80 -9.19 -19.85 1.04
C ARG A 80 -8.97 -20.20 -0.44
N PRO A 81 -8.43 -21.39 -0.76
CA PRO A 81 -8.30 -21.82 -2.15
C PRO A 81 -9.64 -21.79 -2.87
N LYS A 82 -9.66 -21.36 -4.12
CA LYS A 82 -10.80 -21.55 -5.03
C LYS A 82 -10.40 -22.48 -6.17
N GLU A 83 -11.38 -23.18 -6.72
CA GLU A 83 -11.15 -24.02 -7.89
C GLU A 83 -10.79 -23.16 -9.10
N VAL A 84 -9.64 -23.44 -9.72
CA VAL A 84 -9.15 -22.77 -10.92
C VAL A 84 -8.51 -23.79 -11.85
N SER A 85 -8.74 -23.64 -13.15
CA SER A 85 -8.18 -24.55 -14.15
C SER A 85 -6.64 -24.44 -14.22
N GLN A 86 -5.97 -25.53 -14.59
CA GLN A 86 -4.52 -25.51 -14.78
C GLN A 86 -4.08 -24.55 -15.90
N ALA A 87 -4.91 -24.40 -16.94
CA ALA A 87 -4.68 -23.41 -18.00
C ALA A 87 -4.68 -21.98 -17.45
N TYR A 88 -5.61 -21.65 -16.54
CA TYR A 88 -5.65 -20.36 -15.87
C TYR A 88 -4.43 -20.12 -14.99
N LYS A 89 -4.03 -21.11 -14.17
CA LYS A 89 -2.80 -21.03 -13.37
C LYS A 89 -1.57 -20.74 -14.23
N LYS A 90 -1.40 -21.48 -15.34
CA LYS A 90 -0.31 -21.27 -16.29
C LYS A 90 -0.34 -19.87 -16.92
N SER A 91 -1.54 -19.35 -17.23
CA SER A 91 -1.71 -17.98 -17.73
C SER A 91 -1.23 -16.94 -16.71
N VAL A 92 -1.66 -17.05 -15.44
CA VAL A 92 -1.22 -16.18 -14.34
C VAL A 92 0.30 -16.18 -14.20
N PHE A 93 0.94 -17.35 -14.15
CA PHE A 93 2.40 -17.45 -14.04
C PHE A 93 3.13 -16.87 -15.26
N LYS A 94 2.62 -17.10 -16.48
CA LYS A 94 3.17 -16.51 -17.71
C LYS A 94 3.12 -14.98 -17.65
N THR A 95 2.00 -14.41 -17.20
CA THR A 95 1.83 -12.96 -17.09
C THR A 95 2.71 -12.36 -16.00
N LEU A 96 2.84 -13.02 -14.84
CA LEU A 96 3.79 -12.62 -13.80
C LEU A 96 5.23 -12.59 -14.29
N ALA A 97 5.65 -13.60 -15.05
CA ALA A 97 6.97 -13.63 -15.66
C ALA A 97 7.16 -12.46 -16.66
N LYS A 98 6.13 -12.11 -17.45
CA LYS A 98 6.13 -10.94 -18.36
C LYS A 98 6.28 -9.63 -17.57
N LEU A 99 5.52 -9.43 -16.49
CA LEU A 99 5.60 -8.23 -15.63
C LEU A 99 6.98 -8.08 -14.96
N ARG A 100 7.52 -9.18 -14.45
CA ARG A 100 8.86 -9.21 -13.84
C ARG A 100 9.93 -8.82 -14.86
N ARG A 101 9.92 -9.43 -16.05
CA ARG A 101 10.83 -9.07 -17.15
C ARG A 101 10.74 -7.59 -17.54
N ARG A 102 9.52 -7.05 -17.69
CA ARG A 102 9.28 -5.63 -17.99
C ARG A 102 9.79 -4.69 -16.88
N SER A 103 9.78 -5.15 -15.63
CA SER A 103 10.33 -4.42 -14.48
C SER A 103 11.84 -4.59 -14.33
N HIS A 104 12.51 -5.24 -15.29
CA HIS A 104 13.90 -5.66 -15.20
C HIS A 104 14.19 -6.54 -13.97
N ILE A 105 13.17 -7.21 -13.44
CA ILE A 105 13.28 -8.26 -12.45
C ILE A 105 13.58 -9.53 -13.24
N LYS A 106 14.87 -9.84 -13.35
CA LYS A 106 15.29 -11.05 -14.05
C LYS A 106 14.84 -12.25 -13.22
N PRO A 107 14.02 -13.17 -13.78
CA PRO A 107 13.69 -14.43 -13.14
C PRO A 107 14.89 -15.38 -13.07
N GLU A 108 16.06 -14.95 -13.55
CA GLU A 108 17.31 -15.68 -13.45
C GLU A 108 17.58 -16.01 -11.97
N THR A 109 17.21 -17.24 -11.57
CA THR A 109 18.09 -18.11 -10.80
C THR A 109 19.49 -17.66 -11.11
N ALA A 110 20.22 -17.11 -10.13
CA ALA A 110 21.54 -16.67 -10.46
C ALA A 110 22.24 -17.89 -11.07
N LYS A 111 22.80 -17.77 -12.28
CA LYS A 111 23.39 -18.90 -13.02
C LYS A 111 24.40 -19.72 -12.19
N ASN A 112 24.85 -19.15 -11.07
CA ASN A 112 25.73 -19.72 -10.05
C ASN A 112 24.99 -20.29 -8.82
N GLY A 113 23.67 -20.51 -8.87
CA GLY A 113 22.85 -21.00 -7.76
C GLY A 113 22.70 -20.03 -6.58
N ARG A 114 23.03 -18.74 -6.72
CA ARG A 114 22.89 -17.75 -5.63
C ARG A 114 21.53 -17.07 -5.60
N CYS A 115 21.08 -16.70 -4.41
CA CYS A 115 19.80 -16.04 -4.17
C CYS A 115 19.90 -15.05 -3.00
N GLY A 116 18.82 -14.34 -2.69
CA GLY A 116 18.77 -13.34 -1.63
C GLY A 116 19.27 -11.97 -2.08
N TYR A 117 19.80 -11.20 -1.13
CA TYR A 117 20.38 -9.89 -1.41
C TYR A 117 21.69 -10.04 -2.17
N VAL A 118 21.81 -9.34 -3.30
CA VAL A 118 23.04 -9.25 -4.07
C VAL A 118 23.40 -7.77 -4.22
N PRO A 119 24.62 -7.34 -3.82
CA PRO A 119 25.06 -5.97 -3.99
C PRO A 119 24.85 -5.49 -5.44
N ASN A 120 24.43 -4.24 -5.60
CA ASN A 120 24.16 -3.60 -6.89
C ASN A 120 22.97 -4.17 -7.70
N ILE A 121 22.19 -5.10 -7.14
CA ILE A 121 20.96 -5.60 -7.77
C ILE A 121 19.74 -4.96 -7.09
N LYS A 122 18.84 -4.41 -7.91
CA LYS A 122 17.65 -3.67 -7.45
C LYS A 122 16.61 -4.53 -6.76
N PHE A 123 16.59 -5.84 -6.97
CA PHE A 123 15.57 -6.72 -6.43
C PHE A 123 16.23 -7.91 -5.75
N THR A 124 15.60 -8.41 -4.69
CA THR A 124 16.01 -9.67 -4.06
C THR A 124 15.93 -10.78 -5.10
N LYS A 125 16.98 -11.58 -5.24
CA LYS A 125 16.95 -12.75 -6.13
C LYS A 125 16.22 -13.89 -5.45
N LEU A 126 15.27 -14.49 -6.15
CA LEU A 126 14.58 -15.70 -5.72
C LEU A 126 15.06 -16.88 -6.57
N CYS A 127 14.93 -18.08 -6.01
CA CYS A 127 15.12 -19.30 -6.77
C CYS A 127 13.88 -19.58 -7.62
N ASP A 128 14.03 -20.44 -8.64
CA ASP A 128 12.91 -20.85 -9.47
C ASP A 128 11.95 -21.75 -8.67
N PRO A 129 10.70 -21.33 -8.40
CA PRO A 129 9.77 -22.14 -7.63
C PRO A 129 9.38 -23.45 -8.31
N GLU A 130 9.52 -23.57 -9.64
CA GLU A 130 9.24 -24.79 -10.41
C GLU A 130 10.52 -25.60 -10.71
N GLY A 131 11.69 -25.08 -10.34
CA GLY A 131 12.98 -25.71 -10.59
C GLY A 131 13.37 -26.75 -9.52
N PRO A 132 14.46 -27.50 -9.75
CA PRO A 132 14.95 -28.52 -8.80
C PRO A 132 15.55 -27.94 -7.50
N TYR A 133 15.75 -26.63 -7.42
CA TYR A 133 16.32 -25.94 -6.24
C TYR A 133 15.49 -24.71 -5.84
N PRO A 134 14.23 -24.88 -5.40
CA PRO A 134 13.28 -23.78 -5.25
C PRO A 134 13.46 -22.94 -3.98
N CYS A 135 14.22 -23.42 -2.99
CA CYS A 135 14.41 -22.74 -1.72
C CYS A 135 15.69 -21.91 -1.71
N CYS A 136 15.61 -20.63 -1.33
CA CYS A 136 16.79 -19.83 -1.04
C CYS A 136 17.19 -19.97 0.44
N LYS A 137 18.27 -20.69 0.73
CA LYS A 137 18.77 -20.93 2.10
C LYS A 137 20.26 -20.60 2.19
N TYR A 138 20.59 -19.67 3.08
CA TYR A 138 21.94 -19.11 3.22
C TYR A 138 22.49 -18.55 1.89
N ALA A 139 21.67 -17.75 1.18
CA ALA A 139 21.98 -17.13 -0.10
C ALA A 139 22.33 -18.12 -1.25
N LYS A 140 21.94 -19.39 -1.11
CA LYS A 140 22.04 -20.41 -2.17
C LYS A 140 20.69 -21.08 -2.42
N CYS A 141 20.41 -21.37 -3.69
CA CYS A 141 19.28 -22.19 -4.09
C CYS A 141 19.54 -23.65 -3.72
N ARG A 142 18.62 -24.26 -3.01
CA ARG A 142 18.71 -25.63 -2.48
C ARG A 142 17.43 -26.41 -2.79
N ASN A 143 17.61 -27.72 -2.88
CA ASN A 143 16.52 -28.67 -3.02
C ASN A 143 15.97 -28.96 -1.62
N GLU A 144 15.00 -28.17 -1.20
CA GLU A 144 14.39 -28.25 0.12
C GLU A 144 12.87 -28.24 -0.07
N SER A 145 12.15 -28.93 0.82
CA SER A 145 10.69 -28.86 0.87
C SER A 145 10.23 -27.45 1.28
N ILE A 146 8.93 -27.17 1.20
CA ILE A 146 8.38 -25.91 1.69
C ILE A 146 8.61 -25.80 3.21
N GLU A 147 8.40 -26.89 3.94
CA GLU A 147 8.57 -27.01 5.38
C GLU A 147 10.02 -26.76 5.80
N ASP A 148 10.98 -27.38 5.11
CA ASP A 148 12.41 -27.23 5.39
C ASP A 148 12.97 -25.85 5.01
N CYS A 149 12.21 -25.09 4.20
CA CYS A 149 12.52 -23.72 3.80
C CYS A 149 11.88 -22.65 4.71
N LYS A 150 11.20 -23.02 5.80
CA LYS A 150 10.65 -22.07 6.79
C LYS A 150 11.69 -21.65 7.83
N CYS A 151 12.77 -21.00 7.38
CA CYS A 151 13.83 -20.49 8.26
C CYS A 151 13.92 -18.95 8.26
N HIS A 152 14.50 -18.36 9.31
CA HIS A 152 14.59 -16.89 9.46
C HIS A 152 15.27 -16.17 8.27
N ASN A 153 16.25 -16.83 7.63
CA ASN A 153 17.00 -16.28 6.50
C ASN A 153 16.63 -16.95 5.16
N CYS A 154 15.49 -17.63 5.11
CA CYS A 154 15.04 -18.33 3.91
C CYS A 154 14.12 -17.44 3.07
N LEU A 155 14.18 -17.62 1.75
CA LEU A 155 13.22 -17.04 0.82
C LEU A 155 12.67 -18.14 -0.07
N ASP A 156 11.36 -18.30 -0.07
CA ASP A 156 10.68 -19.30 -0.89
C ASP A 156 9.43 -18.70 -1.52
N ALA A 157 9.41 -18.61 -2.84
CA ALA A 157 8.25 -18.07 -3.54
C ALA A 157 7.03 -18.99 -3.45
N ARG A 158 7.22 -20.30 -3.20
CA ARG A 158 6.14 -21.29 -3.05
C ARG A 158 5.33 -21.08 -1.76
N THR A 159 5.90 -20.40 -0.77
CA THR A 159 5.20 -20.03 0.47
C THR A 159 4.24 -18.86 0.28
N LYS A 160 4.23 -18.23 -0.90
CA LYS A 160 3.36 -17.11 -1.21
C LYS A 160 2.22 -17.54 -2.10
N LEU A 161 1.02 -17.13 -1.73
CA LEU A 161 -0.18 -17.41 -2.48
C LEU A 161 -0.36 -16.36 -3.58
N HIS A 162 -0.93 -16.78 -4.70
CA HIS A 162 -1.36 -15.88 -5.76
C HIS A 162 -2.84 -15.56 -5.52
N PRO A 163 -3.22 -14.32 -5.16
CA PRO A 163 -4.62 -13.97 -4.85
C PRO A 163 -5.62 -14.38 -5.95
N GLU A 164 -5.16 -14.53 -7.19
CA GLU A 164 -5.95 -15.02 -8.33
C GLU A 164 -6.51 -16.45 -8.13
N PHE A 165 -5.89 -17.25 -7.26
CA PHE A 165 -6.27 -18.64 -6.99
C PHE A 165 -6.99 -18.81 -5.66
N TYR A 166 -7.26 -17.71 -4.95
CA TYR A 166 -7.85 -17.74 -3.62
C TYR A 166 -9.03 -16.77 -3.55
N LYS A 167 -9.84 -16.92 -2.51
CA LYS A 167 -10.89 -15.99 -2.10
C LYS A 167 -10.62 -15.58 -0.67
N TRP A 168 -10.64 -14.27 -0.40
CA TRP A 168 -10.56 -13.77 0.96
C TRP A 168 -11.85 -14.11 1.72
N THR A 169 -11.70 -14.69 2.90
CA THR A 169 -12.81 -15.06 3.79
C THR A 169 -12.58 -14.39 5.14
N PRO A 170 -13.29 -13.30 5.46
CA PRO A 170 -13.21 -12.69 6.78
C PRO A 170 -13.76 -13.64 7.85
N TYR A 171 -13.23 -13.54 9.08
CA TYR A 171 -13.59 -14.49 10.15
C TYR A 171 -14.99 -14.26 10.71
N ASN A 172 -15.38 -12.99 10.86
CA ASN A 172 -16.55 -12.60 11.65
C ASN A 172 -17.64 -11.91 10.82
N ILE A 173 -17.47 -11.84 9.49
CA ILE A 173 -18.43 -11.22 8.57
C ILE A 173 -18.30 -11.85 7.19
N THR A 174 -19.40 -11.86 6.44
CA THR A 174 -19.38 -12.32 5.05
C THR A 174 -18.85 -11.23 4.14
N LEU A 175 -17.83 -11.55 3.33
CA LEU A 175 -17.46 -10.73 2.18
C LEU A 175 -18.32 -11.15 0.98
N ASN A 176 -19.29 -10.33 0.61
CA ASN A 176 -20.13 -10.58 -0.55
C ASN A 176 -19.34 -10.30 -1.82
N THR A 177 -19.46 -11.20 -2.79
CA THR A 177 -19.02 -10.96 -4.17
C THR A 177 -20.22 -10.35 -4.89
N PHE A 178 -20.04 -9.18 -5.49
CA PHE A 178 -21.12 -8.46 -6.16
C PHE A 178 -21.04 -8.65 -7.66
N SER A 179 -22.20 -8.82 -8.31
CA SER A 179 -22.27 -8.60 -9.75
C SER A 179 -22.05 -7.11 -10.08
N PRO A 180 -21.65 -6.78 -11.31
CA PRO A 180 -21.59 -5.39 -11.78
C PRO A 180 -22.91 -4.63 -11.52
N GLU A 181 -24.05 -5.29 -11.69
CA GLU A 181 -25.38 -4.73 -11.47
C GLU A 181 -25.67 -4.47 -9.99
N ASP A 182 -25.28 -5.39 -9.10
CA ASP A 182 -25.39 -5.21 -7.65
C ASP A 182 -24.56 -4.00 -7.18
N LEU A 183 -23.35 -3.84 -7.73
CA LEU A 183 -22.49 -2.69 -7.46
C LEU A 183 -23.12 -1.38 -7.92
N CYS A 184 -23.71 -1.36 -9.13
CA CYS A 184 -24.48 -0.20 -9.57
C CYS A 184 -25.63 0.11 -8.62
N GLY A 185 -26.33 -0.91 -8.12
CA GLY A 185 -27.37 -0.75 -7.10
C GLY A 185 -26.86 -0.10 -5.81
N ILE A 186 -25.67 -0.50 -5.33
CA ILE A 186 -25.02 0.13 -4.16
C ILE A 186 -24.67 1.59 -4.46
N LEU A 187 -24.02 1.87 -5.59
CA LEU A 187 -23.57 3.21 -5.98
C LEU A 187 -24.76 4.17 -6.16
N HIS A 188 -25.82 3.75 -6.87
CA HIS A 188 -27.02 4.55 -7.08
C HIS A 188 -27.78 4.81 -5.79
N ARG A 189 -27.99 3.78 -4.96
CA ARG A 189 -28.68 3.92 -3.67
C ARG A 189 -27.95 4.88 -2.74
N LEU A 190 -26.62 4.83 -2.73
CA LEU A 190 -25.77 5.76 -1.97
C LEU A 190 -25.55 7.09 -2.67
N GLN A 191 -26.13 7.30 -3.85
CA GLN A 191 -25.95 8.46 -4.70
C GLN A 191 -24.46 8.78 -4.94
N ILE A 192 -23.60 7.77 -5.04
CA ILE A 192 -22.17 7.95 -5.26
C ILE A 192 -21.95 8.31 -6.73
N SER A 193 -21.51 9.53 -6.99
CA SER A 193 -21.16 9.99 -8.34
C SER A 193 -19.66 9.95 -8.61
N LEU A 194 -18.82 9.82 -7.58
CA LEU A 194 -17.37 9.80 -7.72
C LEU A 194 -16.70 8.85 -6.72
N VAL A 195 -15.83 7.98 -7.23
CA VAL A 195 -14.84 7.23 -6.45
C VAL A 195 -13.45 7.77 -6.80
N TYR A 196 -12.82 8.48 -5.87
CA TYR A 196 -11.56 9.17 -6.09
C TYR A 196 -10.46 8.56 -5.22
N SER A 197 -9.52 7.84 -5.83
CA SER A 197 -8.33 7.32 -5.16
C SER A 197 -7.15 8.27 -5.35
N LEU A 198 -6.47 8.65 -4.27
CA LEU A 198 -5.28 9.49 -4.32
C LEU A 198 -4.14 8.90 -3.50
N GLY A 199 -2.91 9.12 -3.93
CA GLY A 199 -1.73 8.78 -3.14
C GLY A 199 -0.65 8.02 -3.88
N ASP A 200 -0.08 7.02 -3.22
CA ASP A 200 0.96 6.16 -3.78
C ASP A 200 0.42 5.30 -4.92
N SER A 201 1.33 4.60 -5.59
CA SER A 201 0.98 3.69 -6.68
C SER A 201 0.16 2.47 -6.24
N LEU A 202 -0.04 2.23 -4.94
CA LEU A 202 -0.91 1.15 -4.44
C LEU A 202 -2.39 1.55 -4.44
N GLY A 203 -2.70 2.85 -4.30
CA GLY A 203 -4.05 3.42 -4.48
C GLY A 203 -4.66 3.04 -5.82
N ARG A 204 -3.83 2.97 -6.86
CA ARG A 204 -4.24 2.56 -8.20
C ARG A 204 -4.91 1.18 -8.23
N GLY A 205 -4.49 0.28 -7.35
CA GLY A 205 -5.06 -1.07 -7.26
C GLY A 205 -6.56 -1.07 -7.02
N ILE A 206 -7.10 -0.10 -6.28
CA ILE A 206 -8.54 -0.01 -6.05
C ILE A 206 -9.28 0.31 -7.35
N CYS A 207 -8.76 1.24 -8.14
CA CYS A 207 -9.33 1.58 -9.45
C CYS A 207 -9.16 0.44 -10.46
N GLU A 208 -8.04 -0.31 -10.40
CA GLU A 208 -7.81 -1.49 -11.23
C GLU A 208 -8.76 -2.65 -10.86
N GLY A 209 -9.05 -2.83 -9.57
CA GLY A 209 -10.07 -3.77 -9.08
C GLY A 209 -11.46 -3.37 -9.55
N ALA A 210 -11.83 -2.10 -9.35
CA ALA A 210 -13.11 -1.53 -9.78
C ALA A 210 -13.34 -1.70 -11.29
N TRP A 211 -12.33 -1.34 -12.09
CA TRP A 211 -12.37 -1.43 -13.54
C TRP A 211 -12.61 -2.86 -13.99
N LYS A 212 -11.94 -3.84 -13.37
CA LYS A 212 -12.11 -5.25 -13.76
C LYS A 212 -13.46 -5.81 -13.34
N ILE A 213 -13.91 -5.52 -12.12
CA ILE A 213 -15.18 -6.05 -11.61
C ILE A 213 -16.36 -5.43 -12.37
N MET A 214 -16.30 -4.14 -12.72
CA MET A 214 -17.40 -3.42 -13.38
C MET A 214 -17.27 -3.35 -14.90
N GLU A 215 -16.49 -4.23 -15.53
CA GLU A 215 -16.20 -4.21 -16.97
C GLU A 215 -17.46 -4.21 -17.85
N SER A 216 -18.51 -4.97 -17.49
CA SER A 216 -19.75 -5.06 -18.28
C SER A 216 -20.65 -3.83 -18.21
N VAL A 217 -20.48 -2.98 -17.19
CA VAL A 217 -21.32 -1.78 -16.94
C VAL A 217 -20.55 -0.48 -17.14
N GLN A 218 -19.39 -0.55 -17.81
CA GLN A 218 -18.63 0.62 -18.25
C GLN A 218 -19.34 1.30 -19.42
N THR A 219 -19.59 2.60 -19.27
CA THR A 219 -20.34 3.42 -20.23
C THR A 219 -19.43 4.33 -21.03
N SER A 220 -18.25 4.62 -20.48
CA SER A 220 -17.10 5.11 -21.23
C SER A 220 -15.99 4.05 -21.18
N PRO A 221 -15.31 3.76 -22.30
CA PRO A 221 -14.01 3.11 -22.19
C PRO A 221 -13.15 4.04 -21.33
N ALA A 222 -12.44 3.49 -20.34
CA ALA A 222 -11.47 4.25 -19.55
C ALA A 222 -10.65 5.13 -20.51
N ASP A 223 -10.86 6.44 -20.45
CA ASP A 223 -10.72 7.31 -21.62
C ASP A 223 -9.32 7.15 -22.21
N ILE A 224 -9.27 6.37 -23.30
CA ILE A 224 -8.05 5.97 -23.99
C ILE A 224 -7.65 7.19 -24.78
N ARG A 225 -7.03 8.17 -24.13
CA ARG A 225 -6.23 9.16 -24.85
C ARG A 225 -5.06 8.40 -25.45
N ARG A 226 -5.27 7.86 -26.65
CA ARG A 226 -4.22 7.67 -27.64
C ARG A 226 -3.62 9.05 -27.79
N LYS A 227 -2.54 9.37 -27.08
CA LYS A 227 -1.65 10.40 -27.58
C LYS A 227 -1.24 9.92 -28.96
N GLU A 228 -1.66 10.67 -29.97
CA GLU A 228 -1.45 10.43 -31.40
C GLU A 228 0.04 10.34 -31.79
N ASP A 229 0.96 10.55 -30.84
CA ASP A 229 2.42 10.56 -31.05
C ASP A 229 3.15 9.21 -30.87
N TYR A 230 2.47 8.10 -30.62
CA TYR A 230 3.14 6.80 -30.51
C TYR A 230 2.88 5.94 -31.75
N ASN A 231 3.83 5.99 -32.69
CA ASN A 231 3.90 5.15 -33.89
C ASN A 231 3.60 3.67 -33.55
N SER A 232 2.35 3.27 -33.71
CA SER A 232 1.83 1.95 -33.37
C SER A 232 2.07 0.94 -34.48
N THR A 233 3.33 0.82 -34.94
CA THR A 233 3.75 -0.22 -35.90
C THR A 233 4.03 -1.58 -35.25
N LYS A 234 3.58 -1.82 -34.01
CA LYS A 234 3.63 -3.13 -33.38
C LYS A 234 2.30 -3.44 -32.71
N ASN A 235 1.79 -4.64 -32.98
CA ASN A 235 0.65 -5.34 -32.37
C ASN A 235 0.74 -5.46 -30.84
N ASP A 236 1.00 -4.38 -30.11
CA ASP A 236 0.79 -4.29 -28.67
C ASP A 236 -0.72 -4.05 -28.46
N THR A 237 -1.52 -5.07 -28.79
CA THR A 237 -2.81 -5.22 -28.14
C THR A 237 -2.55 -5.14 -26.65
N CYS A 238 -3.38 -4.38 -25.92
CA CYS A 238 -3.57 -4.73 -24.53
C CYS A 238 -4.17 -6.12 -24.56
N ASP A 239 -3.30 -7.14 -24.64
CA ASP A 239 -3.71 -8.51 -24.45
C ASP A 239 -4.54 -8.50 -23.18
N GLN A 240 -5.68 -9.19 -23.21
CA GLN A 240 -6.54 -9.45 -22.05
C GLN A 240 -5.82 -10.29 -20.97
N ASP A 241 -4.50 -10.12 -20.87
CA ASP A 241 -3.65 -10.64 -19.83
C ASP A 241 -4.22 -10.20 -18.49
N ILE A 242 -4.31 -11.16 -17.58
CA ILE A 242 -4.89 -11.08 -16.23
C ILE A 242 -4.34 -9.91 -15.40
N PHE A 243 -3.24 -9.27 -15.83
CA PHE A 243 -2.60 -8.15 -15.18
C PHE A 243 -2.40 -6.96 -16.14
N ASN A 244 -3.22 -5.93 -16.01
CA ASN A 244 -3.04 -4.66 -16.74
C ASN A 244 -1.96 -3.75 -16.14
N LEU A 245 -1.00 -4.35 -15.43
CA LEU A 245 -0.21 -3.65 -14.42
C LEU A 245 1.12 -3.06 -14.91
N LYS A 246 1.55 -3.32 -16.16
CA LYS A 246 2.77 -2.69 -16.74
C LYS A 246 2.83 -2.90 -18.26
N GLY A 247 2.37 -1.93 -19.04
CA GLY A 247 2.35 -1.91 -20.52
C GLY A 247 1.60 -0.69 -21.07
N GLN A 248 1.32 -0.59 -22.37
CA GLN A 248 0.56 0.55 -22.92
C GLN A 248 -0.80 0.78 -22.20
N CYS A 249 -1.42 -0.27 -21.63
CA CYS A 249 -2.59 -0.12 -20.75
C CYS A 249 -2.34 0.56 -19.39
N PHE A 250 -1.13 0.44 -18.82
CA PHE A 250 -0.68 1.20 -17.64
C PHE A 250 -0.66 2.72 -17.89
N PHE A 251 -0.50 3.15 -19.15
CA PHE A 251 -0.62 4.56 -19.53
C PHE A 251 -2.03 4.96 -19.94
N ARG A 252 -2.89 4.01 -20.34
CA ARG A 252 -4.31 4.24 -20.64
C ARG A 252 -5.15 4.44 -19.38
N THR A 253 -4.76 3.83 -18.25
CA THR A 253 -5.36 4.11 -16.93
C THR A 253 -4.77 5.34 -16.25
N LYS A 254 -3.67 5.89 -16.79
CA LYS A 254 -3.14 7.17 -16.34
C LYS A 254 -4.00 8.28 -16.93
N MET A 255 -4.80 8.91 -16.07
CA MET A 255 -5.18 10.34 -16.09
C MET A 255 -6.60 10.74 -16.56
N ALA A 256 -7.52 9.86 -16.93
CA ALA A 256 -8.84 10.33 -17.38
C ALA A 256 -10.05 9.76 -16.63
N GLY A 257 -9.83 8.84 -15.69
CA GLY A 257 -10.92 8.13 -15.03
C GLY A 257 -11.73 7.27 -16.00
N PHE A 258 -12.77 6.63 -15.48
CA PHE A 258 -13.75 5.89 -16.28
C PHE A 258 -15.12 5.99 -15.64
N GLU A 259 -16.16 5.91 -16.45
CA GLU A 259 -17.53 5.94 -16.00
C GLU A 259 -18.13 4.54 -15.94
N VAL A 260 -18.86 4.29 -14.85
CA VAL A 260 -19.66 3.09 -14.64
C VAL A 260 -21.08 3.47 -14.26
N CYS A 261 -22.02 2.57 -14.54
CA CYS A 261 -23.42 2.71 -14.12
C CYS A 261 -24.09 4.01 -14.63
N ASN A 262 -23.59 4.59 -15.74
CA ASN A 262 -24.01 5.86 -16.37
C ASN A 262 -23.89 7.14 -15.51
N THR A 263 -23.43 7.03 -14.26
CA THR A 263 -23.52 8.13 -13.29
C THR A 263 -22.30 8.27 -12.40
N THR A 264 -21.48 7.23 -12.31
CA THR A 264 -20.39 7.16 -11.33
C THR A 264 -19.06 7.16 -12.04
N ASN A 265 -18.23 8.14 -11.71
CA ASN A 265 -16.87 8.22 -12.24
C ASN A 265 -15.89 7.64 -11.24
N ILE A 266 -14.89 6.92 -11.73
CA ILE A 266 -13.82 6.33 -10.94
C ILE A 266 -12.50 6.90 -11.41
N TYR A 267 -11.74 7.45 -10.46
CA TYR A 267 -10.53 8.19 -10.74
C TYR A 267 -9.39 7.77 -9.83
N TRP A 268 -8.17 7.72 -10.38
CA TRP A 268 -6.94 7.59 -9.60
C TRP A 268 -5.99 8.74 -9.89
N SER A 269 -5.45 9.35 -8.83
CA SER A 269 -4.40 10.35 -8.90
C SER A 269 -3.15 9.96 -8.11
N GLY A 270 -1.99 10.08 -8.76
CA GLY A 270 -0.71 9.71 -8.17
C GLY A 270 0.02 10.89 -7.53
N LEU A 271 0.28 10.82 -6.22
CA LEU A 271 1.01 11.82 -5.44
C LEU A 271 2.51 11.51 -5.33
N ALA A 272 3.19 11.35 -6.47
CA ALA A 272 4.62 10.99 -6.50
C ALA A 272 5.54 11.99 -5.78
N LYS A 273 5.14 13.27 -5.73
CA LYS A 273 5.82 14.35 -5.02
C LYS A 273 4.80 15.14 -4.20
N PRO A 274 4.57 14.79 -2.92
CA PRO A 274 3.49 15.37 -2.15
C PRO A 274 3.53 16.89 -2.02
N GLU A 275 4.72 17.48 -1.86
CA GLU A 275 4.89 18.93 -1.70
C GLU A 275 4.42 19.73 -2.93
N GLU A 276 4.70 19.21 -4.13
CA GLU A 276 4.28 19.82 -5.41
C GLU A 276 2.87 19.35 -5.83
N GLY A 277 2.49 18.15 -5.41
CA GLY A 277 1.30 17.45 -5.86
C GLY A 277 0.05 17.90 -5.14
N ILE A 278 0.10 18.15 -3.83
CA ILE A 278 -1.10 18.43 -3.04
C ILE A 278 -1.89 19.65 -3.53
N PRO A 279 -1.26 20.81 -3.83
CA PRO A 279 -2.00 21.93 -4.42
C PRO A 279 -2.69 21.56 -5.75
N LYS A 280 -2.02 20.76 -6.59
CA LYS A 280 -2.58 20.29 -7.87
C LYS A 280 -3.74 19.33 -7.66
N GLU A 281 -3.62 18.39 -6.73
CA GLU A 281 -4.69 17.45 -6.42
C GLU A 281 -5.91 18.13 -5.81
N LYS A 282 -5.70 19.14 -4.95
CA LYS A 282 -6.80 19.96 -4.45
C LYS A 282 -7.54 20.67 -5.58
N ALA A 283 -6.79 21.31 -6.48
CA ALA A 283 -7.37 22.01 -7.63
C ALA A 283 -8.12 21.04 -8.56
N HIS A 284 -7.52 19.88 -8.85
CA HIS A 284 -8.10 18.88 -9.72
C HIS A 284 -9.33 18.20 -9.13
N LEU A 285 -9.28 17.82 -7.85
CA LEU A 285 -10.47 17.33 -7.14
C LEU A 285 -11.57 18.40 -7.16
N SER A 286 -11.21 19.68 -7.00
CA SER A 286 -12.19 20.75 -7.06
C SER A 286 -12.84 20.94 -8.42
N GLU A 287 -12.05 20.84 -9.50
CA GLU A 287 -12.53 20.87 -10.88
C GLU A 287 -13.48 19.70 -11.18
N ILE A 288 -13.11 18.47 -10.78
CA ILE A 288 -13.95 17.28 -10.98
C ILE A 288 -15.29 17.41 -10.23
N LEU A 289 -15.25 17.88 -8.98
CA LEU A 289 -16.45 18.01 -8.16
C LEU A 289 -17.38 19.16 -8.59
N SER A 290 -16.85 20.21 -9.23
CA SER A 290 -17.65 21.35 -9.71
C SER A 290 -18.31 21.11 -11.07
N THR A 291 -17.75 20.23 -11.90
CA THR A 291 -18.16 20.11 -13.31
C THR A 291 -19.10 18.95 -13.59
N SER A 292 -19.00 17.83 -12.86
CA SER A 292 -19.54 16.56 -13.39
C SER A 292 -20.22 15.64 -12.38
N HIS A 293 -20.16 15.90 -11.07
CA HIS A 293 -20.56 14.94 -10.05
C HIS A 293 -21.33 15.59 -8.90
N PRO A 294 -22.68 15.64 -8.94
CA PRO A 294 -23.48 16.29 -7.90
C PRO A 294 -23.67 15.43 -6.64
N GLY A 295 -23.43 14.12 -6.72
CA GLY A 295 -23.69 13.16 -5.65
C GLY A 295 -22.57 13.03 -4.61
N ASN A 296 -22.69 11.98 -3.80
CA ASN A 296 -21.75 11.60 -2.75
C ASN A 296 -20.41 11.12 -3.33
N VAL A 297 -19.36 11.21 -2.53
CA VAL A 297 -17.99 10.90 -2.95
C VAL A 297 -17.40 9.82 -2.06
N VAL A 298 -16.78 8.83 -2.68
CA VAL A 298 -15.87 7.89 -2.01
C VAL A 298 -14.45 8.39 -2.22
N LEU A 299 -13.81 8.87 -1.16
CA LEU A 299 -12.42 9.34 -1.20
C LEU A 299 -11.51 8.28 -0.58
N VAL A 300 -10.58 7.74 -1.36
CA VAL A 300 -9.62 6.74 -0.86
C VAL A 300 -8.21 7.31 -0.89
N MET A 301 -7.58 7.41 0.28
CA MET A 301 -6.25 7.94 0.46
C MET A 301 -5.24 6.82 0.75
N ASN A 302 -4.23 6.69 -0.10
CA ASN A 302 -3.13 5.75 0.08
C ASN A 302 -1.81 6.51 0.24
N ILE A 303 -1.44 6.87 1.46
CA ILE A 303 -0.26 7.72 1.68
C ILE A 303 0.72 7.01 2.61
N GLY A 304 1.93 6.78 2.11
CA GLY A 304 3.06 6.32 2.92
C GLY A 304 4.35 6.13 2.12
N LEU A 305 4.34 5.42 1.00
CA LEU A 305 5.56 5.03 0.27
C LEU A 305 6.32 6.24 -0.28
N PHE A 306 5.63 7.20 -0.91
CA PHE A 306 6.26 8.40 -1.48
C PHE A 306 6.74 9.40 -0.41
N VAL A 307 6.19 9.33 0.80
CA VAL A 307 6.71 10.03 1.99
C VAL A 307 7.70 9.18 2.80
N GLN A 308 8.15 8.04 2.26
CA GLN A 308 9.12 7.13 2.89
C GLN A 308 8.70 6.63 4.28
N LEU A 309 7.40 6.40 4.47
CA LEU A 309 6.77 6.04 5.75
C LEU A 309 7.06 7.06 6.86
N ASN A 310 7.21 8.34 6.51
CA ASN A 310 7.27 9.41 7.50
C ASN A 310 5.84 9.75 7.97
N GLU A 311 5.56 9.43 9.23
CA GLU A 311 4.24 9.57 9.87
C GLU A 311 3.76 11.02 9.86
N SER A 312 4.56 11.96 10.35
CA SER A 312 4.20 13.39 10.40
C SER A 312 3.88 13.96 9.01
N ARG A 313 4.63 13.57 7.98
CA ARG A 313 4.36 13.98 6.60
C ARG A 313 3.07 13.36 6.07
N ALA A 314 2.80 12.09 6.35
CA ALA A 314 1.56 11.44 5.96
C ALA A 314 0.34 12.10 6.63
N GLN A 315 0.43 12.36 7.93
CA GLN A 315 -0.58 13.07 8.72
C GLN A 315 -0.87 14.46 8.14
N ALA A 316 0.17 15.27 7.90
CA ALA A 316 0.00 16.61 7.33
C ALA A 316 -0.71 16.60 5.96
N ILE A 317 -0.41 15.61 5.12
CA ILE A 317 -1.11 15.45 3.83
C ILE A 317 -2.57 15.09 4.04
N ILE A 318 -2.84 14.11 4.90
CA ILE A 318 -4.20 13.66 5.23
C ILE A 318 -5.03 14.82 5.77
N GLU A 319 -4.52 15.56 6.76
CA GLU A 319 -5.18 16.73 7.35
C GLU A 319 -5.46 17.80 6.30
N THR A 320 -4.50 18.07 5.42
CA THR A 320 -4.67 19.06 4.34
C THR A 320 -5.80 18.66 3.39
N MET A 321 -5.90 17.39 3.01
CA MET A 321 -6.95 16.90 2.12
C MET A 321 -8.31 16.85 2.82
N LEU A 322 -8.36 16.39 4.09
CA LEU A 322 -9.58 16.39 4.90
C LEU A 322 -10.14 17.80 5.07
N THR A 323 -9.27 18.74 5.45
CA THR A 323 -9.64 20.15 5.63
C THR A 323 -10.21 20.72 4.33
N HIS A 324 -9.57 20.44 3.19
CA HIS A 324 -10.07 20.87 1.88
C HIS A 324 -11.49 20.34 1.62
N VAL A 325 -11.71 19.03 1.75
CA VAL A 325 -13.02 18.46 1.42
C VAL A 325 -14.11 18.92 2.40
N GLN A 326 -13.80 19.03 3.69
CA GLN A 326 -14.76 19.46 4.71
C GLN A 326 -15.13 20.93 4.60
N GLN A 327 -14.17 21.81 4.25
CA GLN A 327 -14.42 23.24 4.12
C GLN A 327 -15.13 23.59 2.81
N THR A 328 -14.73 22.95 1.71
CA THR A 328 -15.23 23.28 0.37
C THR A 328 -16.56 22.59 0.05
N TYR A 329 -16.87 21.44 0.64
CA TYR A 329 -18.03 20.62 0.26
C TYR A 329 -18.88 20.21 1.47
N LYS A 330 -19.32 21.21 2.26
CA LYS A 330 -20.08 20.99 3.51
C LYS A 330 -21.40 20.24 3.32
N ASP A 331 -22.07 20.45 2.19
CA ASP A 331 -23.39 19.88 1.91
C ASP A 331 -23.33 18.49 1.26
N ARG A 332 -22.13 17.93 1.08
CA ARG A 332 -21.92 16.66 0.38
C ARG A 332 -21.38 15.61 1.33
N LYS A 333 -21.91 14.38 1.25
CA LYS A 333 -21.40 13.26 2.04
C LYS A 333 -20.13 12.69 1.42
N PHE A 334 -19.08 12.59 2.21
CA PHE A 334 -17.84 11.90 1.86
C PHE A 334 -17.72 10.60 2.66
N TYR A 335 -17.50 9.50 1.96
CA TYR A 335 -17.02 8.24 2.52
C TYR A 335 -15.51 8.22 2.37
N ILE A 336 -14.80 8.50 3.46
CA ILE A 336 -13.34 8.67 3.43
C ILE A 336 -12.69 7.39 3.95
N PHE A 337 -11.82 6.80 3.13
CA PHE A 337 -11.02 5.64 3.48
C PHE A 337 -9.54 6.04 3.48
N TYR A 338 -8.81 5.63 4.50
CA TYR A 338 -7.36 5.64 4.48
C TYR A 338 -6.85 4.21 4.52
N PHE A 339 -5.91 3.87 3.65
CA PHE A 339 -5.17 2.63 3.77
C PHE A 339 -3.66 2.85 3.65
N PRO A 340 -2.87 2.35 4.61
CA PRO A 340 -1.42 2.45 4.55
C PRO A 340 -0.83 1.51 3.49
N PRO A 341 0.45 1.66 3.15
CA PRO A 341 1.12 0.72 2.26
C PRO A 341 1.03 -0.74 2.74
N TYR A 342 0.90 -1.65 1.78
CA TYR A 342 0.94 -3.10 2.03
C TYR A 342 2.25 -3.54 2.69
N VAL A 343 2.22 -4.68 3.40
CA VAL A 343 3.44 -5.44 3.70
C VAL A 343 4.20 -5.63 2.38
N PRO A 344 5.52 -5.38 2.31
CA PRO A 344 6.30 -5.66 1.12
C PRO A 344 6.52 -7.17 0.95
N GLY A 345 6.46 -7.66 -0.28
CA GLY A 345 6.76 -9.07 -0.55
C GLY A 345 8.26 -9.36 -0.76
N LEU A 346 8.57 -10.62 -1.06
CA LEU A 346 9.94 -11.16 -1.06
C LEU A 346 10.92 -10.43 -1.99
N LEU A 347 10.41 -9.84 -3.08
CA LEU A 347 11.22 -9.13 -4.08
C LEU A 347 11.62 -7.70 -3.67
N LYS A 348 11.10 -7.17 -2.55
CA LYS A 348 11.31 -5.77 -2.16
C LYS A 348 12.79 -5.45 -2.07
N TRP A 349 13.20 -4.35 -2.71
CA TRP A 349 14.58 -3.91 -2.67
C TRP A 349 15.01 -3.56 -1.24
N LYS A 350 16.05 -4.23 -0.75
CA LYS A 350 16.64 -3.96 0.58
C LYS A 350 17.18 -2.54 0.75
N ARG A 351 17.44 -1.78 -0.33
CA ARG A 351 17.83 -0.37 -0.25
C ARG A 351 16.72 0.51 0.33
N TYR A 352 15.46 0.16 0.14
CA TYR A 352 14.33 0.85 0.79
C TYR A 352 14.15 0.29 2.21
N VAL A 353 15.11 0.57 3.09
CA VAL A 353 15.12 0.08 4.49
C VAL A 353 13.84 0.48 5.22
N ARG A 354 13.42 1.74 5.05
CA ARG A 354 12.17 2.27 5.62
C ARG A 354 10.89 1.66 5.05
N GLN A 355 10.96 0.89 3.98
CA GLN A 355 9.79 0.25 3.37
C GLN A 355 9.85 -1.28 3.49
N GLN A 356 10.66 -1.80 4.42
CA GLN A 356 10.66 -3.22 4.77
C GLN A 356 9.50 -3.54 5.72
N LYS A 357 9.16 -4.84 5.87
CA LYS A 357 8.01 -5.30 6.65
C LYS A 357 7.92 -4.69 8.06
N PRO A 358 8.99 -4.67 8.90
CA PRO A 358 8.89 -4.11 10.25
C PRO A 358 8.48 -2.63 10.25
N GLU A 359 9.07 -1.83 9.36
CA GLU A 359 8.77 -0.40 9.25
C GLU A 359 7.37 -0.15 8.67
N SER A 360 6.93 -0.98 7.71
CA SER A 360 5.58 -0.92 7.16
C SER A 360 4.50 -1.23 8.20
N LEU A 361 4.74 -2.24 9.05
CA LEU A 361 3.85 -2.59 10.14
C LEU A 361 3.84 -1.52 11.22
N LYS A 362 5.01 -1.00 11.60
CA LYS A 362 5.13 0.11 12.54
C LYS A 362 4.34 1.34 12.06
N PHE A 363 4.60 1.78 10.82
CA PHE A 363 3.89 2.91 10.22
C PHE A 363 2.38 2.68 10.19
N THR A 364 1.94 1.50 9.78
CA THR A 364 0.51 1.14 9.74
C THR A 364 -0.15 1.28 11.11
N ASN A 365 0.49 0.76 12.16
CA ASN A 365 -0.03 0.84 13.52
C ASN A 365 -0.05 2.29 14.02
N THR A 366 1.02 3.07 13.78
CA THR A 366 1.04 4.49 14.14
C THR A 366 -0.07 5.27 13.46
N MET A 367 -0.29 5.05 12.16
CA MET A 367 -1.35 5.75 11.42
C MET A 367 -2.75 5.30 11.86
N ARG A 368 -2.94 4.03 12.22
CA ARG A 368 -4.20 3.53 12.79
C ARG A 368 -4.52 4.23 14.10
N ASN A 369 -3.55 4.27 15.02
CA ASN A 369 -3.70 4.93 16.31
C ASN A 369 -3.96 6.42 16.11
N TYR A 370 -3.23 7.08 15.20
CA TYR A 370 -3.49 8.48 14.87
C TYR A 370 -4.95 8.73 14.44
N VAL A 371 -5.52 7.88 13.59
CA VAL A 371 -6.92 8.01 13.16
C VAL A 371 -7.90 7.82 14.33
N ILE A 372 -7.67 6.81 15.16
CA ILE A 372 -8.55 6.45 16.29
C ILE A 372 -8.44 7.49 17.41
N ASP A 373 -7.22 7.77 17.89
CA ASP A 373 -6.94 8.60 19.05
C ASP A 373 -7.35 10.07 18.83
N ASN A 374 -7.31 10.53 17.57
CA ASN A 374 -7.74 11.89 17.20
C ASN A 374 -9.19 11.94 16.68
N ASN A 375 -9.94 10.84 16.77
CA ASN A 375 -11.33 10.73 16.31
C ASN A 375 -11.52 11.28 14.88
N ILE A 376 -10.59 10.95 13.99
CA ILE A 376 -10.60 11.47 12.62
C ILE A 376 -11.72 10.77 11.87
N ARG A 377 -12.62 11.54 11.25
CA ARG A 377 -13.76 11.04 10.48
C ARG A 377 -13.32 10.38 9.17
N MET A 378 -12.70 9.22 9.27
CA MET A 378 -12.31 8.35 8.16
C MET A 378 -12.32 6.88 8.60
N THR A 379 -12.51 6.00 7.64
CA THR A 379 -12.43 4.56 7.85
C THR A 379 -11.00 4.08 7.59
N PHE A 380 -10.38 3.48 8.59
CA PHE A 380 -9.05 2.90 8.45
C PHE A 380 -9.16 1.49 7.85
N LEU A 381 -8.74 1.31 6.60
CA LEU A 381 -8.65 0.01 5.95
C LEU A 381 -7.25 -0.53 6.18
N ASN A 382 -7.13 -1.61 6.97
CA ASN A 382 -5.85 -2.26 7.24
C ASN A 382 -5.59 -3.40 6.25
N PRO A 383 -4.66 -3.26 5.29
CA PRO A 383 -4.45 -4.29 4.30
C PRO A 383 -3.34 -5.29 4.66
N GLN A 384 -2.78 -5.25 5.87
CA GLN A 384 -1.59 -6.05 6.18
C GLN A 384 -1.87 -7.55 6.08
N ASN A 385 -2.98 -8.04 6.66
CA ASN A 385 -3.35 -9.46 6.62
C ASN A 385 -3.59 -9.96 5.19
N LEU A 386 -4.22 -9.13 4.36
CA LEU A 386 -4.47 -9.43 2.95
C LEU A 386 -3.16 -9.62 2.17
N ALA A 387 -2.15 -8.81 2.49
CA ALA A 387 -0.89 -8.74 1.75
C ALA A 387 0.22 -9.68 2.30
N GLU A 388 0.14 -10.10 3.56
CA GLU A 388 1.24 -10.80 4.27
C GLU A 388 1.72 -12.07 3.54
N ASP A 389 0.78 -12.85 3.02
CA ASP A 389 1.07 -14.09 2.28
C ASP A 389 0.87 -13.99 0.78
N ALA A 390 0.36 -12.85 0.31
CA ALA A 390 0.17 -12.63 -1.12
C ALA A 390 1.51 -12.47 -1.86
N ALA A 391 1.55 -12.98 -3.08
CA ALA A 391 2.69 -12.85 -3.97
C ALA A 391 2.68 -11.49 -4.67
N SER A 392 3.60 -10.60 -4.29
CA SER A 392 3.87 -9.39 -5.07
C SER A 392 4.72 -9.70 -6.30
N TYR A 393 4.48 -8.96 -7.39
CA TYR A 393 5.23 -9.17 -8.64
C TYR A 393 6.54 -8.38 -8.68
N ASP A 394 6.67 -7.28 -7.92
CA ASP A 394 7.90 -6.49 -7.81
C ASP A 394 8.34 -6.19 -6.36
N GLY A 395 7.74 -6.86 -5.38
CA GLY A 395 8.03 -6.65 -3.96
C GLY A 395 7.26 -5.50 -3.33
N THR A 396 6.58 -4.68 -4.13
CA THR A 396 5.76 -3.55 -3.65
C THR A 396 4.31 -3.68 -4.12
N HIS A 397 4.12 -4.00 -5.40
CA HIS A 397 2.82 -4.09 -6.03
C HIS A 397 2.33 -5.53 -6.12
N TYR A 398 1.01 -5.68 -6.01
CA TYR A 398 0.31 -6.94 -6.02
C TYR A 398 -0.51 -7.11 -7.28
N THR A 399 -0.90 -8.34 -7.53
CA THR A 399 -1.66 -8.73 -8.69
C THR A 399 -3.14 -8.41 -8.56
N GLN A 400 -3.89 -8.65 -9.65
CA GLN A 400 -5.29 -8.25 -9.80
C GLN A 400 -6.20 -8.80 -8.70
N GLY A 401 -5.99 -10.04 -8.22
CA GLY A 401 -6.87 -10.62 -7.20
C GLY A 401 -6.90 -9.85 -5.88
N LEU A 402 -5.76 -9.29 -5.45
CA LEU A 402 -5.73 -8.42 -4.26
C LEU A 402 -6.45 -7.09 -4.51
N CYS A 403 -6.29 -6.54 -5.72
CA CYS A 403 -6.91 -5.29 -6.14
C CYS A 403 -8.45 -5.40 -6.15
N GLU A 404 -8.97 -6.49 -6.71
CA GLU A 404 -10.40 -6.84 -6.70
C GLU A 404 -10.92 -6.98 -5.27
N THR A 405 -10.22 -7.76 -4.44
CA THR A 405 -10.60 -7.97 -3.03
C THR A 405 -10.67 -6.66 -2.24
N MET A 406 -9.71 -5.75 -2.44
CA MET A 406 -9.71 -4.44 -1.79
C MET A 406 -10.92 -3.59 -2.20
N PHE A 407 -11.29 -3.61 -3.48
CA PHE A 407 -12.49 -2.92 -3.95
C PHE A 407 -13.78 -3.55 -3.40
N GLU A 408 -13.88 -4.88 -3.39
CA GLU A 408 -15.00 -5.61 -2.78
C GLU A 408 -15.15 -5.30 -1.29
N ILE A 409 -14.05 -5.19 -0.54
CA ILE A 409 -14.08 -4.80 0.88
C ILE A 409 -14.69 -3.41 1.05
N ILE A 410 -14.29 -2.43 0.24
CA ILE A 410 -14.87 -1.07 0.31
C ILE A 410 -16.36 -1.11 -0.03
N MET A 411 -16.76 -1.83 -1.07
CA MET A 411 -18.17 -1.95 -1.46
C MET A 411 -19.01 -2.68 -0.41
N ASN A 412 -18.47 -3.73 0.22
CA ASN A 412 -19.12 -4.40 1.33
C ASN A 412 -19.27 -3.48 2.54
N TYR A 413 -18.23 -2.72 2.88
CA TYR A 413 -18.30 -1.74 3.96
C TYR A 413 -19.43 -0.72 3.68
N LEU A 414 -19.47 -0.13 2.49
CA LEU A 414 -20.50 0.81 2.09
C LEU A 414 -21.91 0.19 2.14
N ASN A 415 -22.04 -1.08 1.79
CA ASN A 415 -23.31 -1.81 1.87
C ASN A 415 -23.75 -2.05 3.34
N TYR A 416 -22.82 -2.47 4.21
CA TYR A 416 -23.10 -2.75 5.63
C TYR A 416 -23.33 -1.49 6.46
N SER A 417 -22.58 -0.42 6.21
CA SER A 417 -22.74 0.87 6.91
C SER A 417 -24.07 1.59 6.58
N GLN A 418 -24.97 0.94 5.85
CA GLN A 418 -26.34 1.38 5.63
C GLN A 418 -27.37 0.47 6.31
N SER A 419 -27.04 -0.80 6.58
CA SER A 419 -27.95 -1.72 7.27
C SER A 419 -27.91 -1.55 8.79
N GLU A 420 -26.81 -1.01 9.31
CA GLU A 420 -26.71 -0.56 10.70
C GLU A 420 -26.90 0.96 10.69
N ASP A 421 -28.04 1.45 11.21
CA ASP A 421 -28.22 2.86 11.59
C ASP A 421 -27.21 3.22 12.69
N MET A 422 -25.93 3.39 12.30
CA MET A 422 -24.88 3.91 13.17
C MET A 422 -24.94 5.44 13.12
N TYR A 423 -25.82 6.00 13.92
CA TYR A 423 -25.76 7.38 14.41
C TYR A 423 -25.23 7.41 15.85
#